data_AF-A0A8J2PJK2-F1
#
_entry.id   AF-A0A8J2PJK2-F1
#
_cell.length_a   1.000
_cell.length_b   1.000
_cell.length_c   1.000
_cell.angle_alpha   90.00
_cell.angle_beta   90.00
_cell.angle_gamma   90.00
#
_symmetry.space_group_name_H-M   'P 1'
#
loop_
_entity.id
_entity.type
_entity.pdbx_description
1 polymer ?
#
loop_
_entity_poly.entity_id
_entity_poly.type
_entity_poly.pdbx_seq_one_letter_code
_entity_poly.pdbx_strand_id
1 'polypeptide(L)'
;DLVKRKLTKSYKRADIVVGGDRPQDIRIHNEKFFHRVANDKSLGLGESYMDGWWDCDRVDEFSTRVFGNGVYKLIAKLPDVRFINYLKYHVFNLQTAKRSWEVAEKHYDLGKLKL
;
A
#
# COMPACT_ATOMS: atom_id res chain seq x y z
N ASP A 1 9.26 -11.03 -16.71
CA ASP A 1 8.09 -11.72 -16.14
C ASP A 1 6.76 -11.22 -16.71
N LEU A 2 5.88 -12.12 -17.18
CA LEU A 2 4.56 -11.77 -17.75
C LEU A 2 3.61 -11.21 -16.69
N VAL A 3 3.68 -11.76 -15.47
CA VAL A 3 2.84 -11.36 -14.33
C VAL A 3 3.16 -9.92 -13.94
N LYS A 4 4.44 -9.60 -13.79
CA LYS A 4 4.94 -8.23 -13.54
C LYS A 4 4.38 -7.23 -14.57
N ARG A 5 4.51 -7.53 -15.86
CA ARG A 5 4.00 -6.65 -16.93
C ARG A 5 2.50 -6.43 -16.87
N LYS A 6 1.71 -7.49 -16.64
CA LYS A 6 0.24 -7.37 -16.51
C LYS A 6 -0.14 -6.53 -15.29
N LEU A 7 0.49 -6.79 -14.15
CA LEU A 7 0.18 -6.09 -12.91
C LEU A 7 0.55 -4.60 -12.98
N THR A 8 1.74 -4.26 -13.50
CA THR A 8 2.15 -2.87 -13.73
C THR A 8 1.20 -2.15 -14.69
N LYS A 9 0.72 -2.82 -15.74
CA LYS A 9 -0.28 -2.24 -16.65
C LYS A 9 -1.62 -1.97 -15.95
N SER A 10 -2.04 -2.86 -15.06
CA SER A 10 -3.24 -2.67 -14.24
C SER A 10 -3.09 -1.49 -13.28
N TYR A 11 -1.97 -1.37 -12.57
CA TYR A 11 -1.71 -0.22 -11.70
C TYR A 11 -1.67 1.10 -12.47
N LYS A 12 -1.07 1.10 -13.67
CA LYS A 12 -1.04 2.29 -14.53
C LYS A 12 -2.45 2.79 -14.90
N ARG A 13 -3.45 1.90 -15.02
CA ARG A 13 -4.86 2.29 -15.24
C ARG A 13 -5.50 2.97 -14.04
N ALA A 14 -4.98 2.73 -12.83
CA ALA A 14 -5.35 3.45 -11.62
C ALA A 14 -4.44 4.66 -11.34
N ASP A 15 -3.66 5.12 -12.33
CA ASP A 15 -2.70 6.22 -12.16
C ASP A 15 -1.65 5.93 -11.05
N ILE A 16 -1.20 4.67 -10.97
CA ILE A 16 -0.14 4.22 -10.06
C ILE A 16 1.03 3.69 -10.90
N VAL A 17 2.22 4.22 -10.64
CA VAL A 17 3.47 3.79 -11.24
C VAL A 17 4.22 2.90 -10.25
N VAL A 18 4.75 1.78 -10.76
CA VAL A 18 5.63 0.91 -9.98
C VAL A 18 7.05 1.45 -10.08
N GLY A 19 7.67 1.75 -8.94
CA GLY A 19 8.96 2.45 -8.85
C GLY A 19 8.87 3.94 -9.16
N GLY A 20 7.69 4.55 -9.00
CA GLY A 20 7.52 5.99 -9.13
C GLY A 20 7.77 6.72 -7.82
N ASP A 21 8.01 8.03 -7.92
CA ASP A 21 8.34 8.90 -6.77
C ASP A 21 7.14 9.71 -6.26
N ARG A 22 5.95 9.53 -6.85
CA ARG A 22 4.75 10.23 -6.38
C ARG A 22 4.22 9.55 -5.10
N PRO A 23 3.51 10.28 -4.22
CA PRO A 23 3.07 9.72 -2.94
C PRO A 23 2.21 8.45 -3.05
N GLN A 24 1.43 8.31 -4.12
CA GLN A 24 0.58 7.15 -4.41
C GLN A 24 1.30 6.01 -5.16
N ASP A 25 2.51 6.25 -5.67
CA ASP A 25 3.29 5.28 -6.42
C ASP A 25 3.93 4.27 -5.46
N ILE A 26 4.09 3.03 -5.91
CA ILE A 26 4.58 1.94 -5.04
C ILE A 26 6.05 1.64 -5.33
N ARG A 27 6.83 1.42 -4.28
CA ARG A 27 8.21 0.93 -4.38
C ARG A 27 8.22 -0.53 -3.98
N ILE A 28 8.85 -1.38 -4.79
CA ILE A 28 8.90 -2.82 -4.57
C ILE A 28 10.30 -3.20 -4.08
N HIS A 29 10.35 -3.76 -2.88
CA HIS A 29 11.56 -4.23 -2.22
C HIS A 29 11.79 -5.72 -2.44
N ASN A 30 10.73 -6.47 -2.80
CA ASN A 30 10.81 -7.91 -3.04
C ASN A 30 10.00 -8.31 -4.28
N GLU A 31 10.67 -8.89 -5.28
CA GLU A 31 10.02 -9.29 -6.54
C GLU A 31 8.96 -10.39 -6.38
N LYS A 32 8.99 -11.18 -5.29
CA LYS A 32 7.92 -12.15 -4.98
C LYS A 32 6.55 -11.49 -4.80
N PHE A 33 6.51 -10.18 -4.57
CA PHE A 33 5.31 -9.35 -4.58
C PHE A 33 4.40 -9.65 -5.77
N PHE A 34 4.95 -9.67 -6.99
CA PHE A 34 4.14 -9.81 -8.20
C PHE A 34 3.37 -11.15 -8.24
N HIS A 35 4.02 -12.23 -7.82
CA HIS A 35 3.40 -13.55 -7.77
C HIS A 35 2.37 -13.64 -6.64
N ARG A 36 2.67 -13.10 -5.47
CA ARG A 36 1.74 -13.09 -4.33
C ARG A 36 0.48 -12.30 -4.62
N VAL A 37 0.60 -11.11 -5.22
CA VAL A 37 -0.56 -10.32 -5.65
C VAL A 37 -1.33 -11.01 -6.76
N ALA A 38 -0.67 -11.74 -7.66
CA ALA A 38 -1.37 -12.49 -8.70
C ALA A 38 -2.17 -13.69 -8.15
N ASN A 39 -1.63 -14.39 -7.16
CA ASN A 39 -2.27 -15.56 -6.53
C ASN A 39 -3.35 -15.15 -5.53
N ASP A 40 -2.98 -14.28 -4.60
CA ASP A 40 -3.79 -13.93 -3.42
C ASP A 40 -4.52 -12.59 -3.60
N LYS A 41 -4.34 -11.93 -4.75
CA LYS A 41 -5.12 -10.74 -5.13
C LYS A 41 -4.95 -9.60 -4.11
N SER A 42 -6.06 -9.06 -3.59
CA SER A 42 -6.05 -8.00 -2.57
C SER A 42 -5.45 -8.45 -1.24
N LEU A 43 -5.55 -9.74 -0.93
CA LEU A 43 -4.94 -10.33 0.26
C LEU A 43 -3.41 -10.28 0.11
N GLY A 44 -2.90 -10.80 -1.00
CA GLY A 44 -1.47 -10.76 -1.31
C GLY A 44 -0.91 -9.34 -1.33
N LEU A 45 -1.70 -8.36 -1.77
CA LEU A 45 -1.33 -6.95 -1.73
C LEU A 45 -1.19 -6.43 -0.29
N GLY A 46 -2.16 -6.72 0.58
CA GLY A 46 -2.12 -6.29 1.98
C GLY A 46 -1.06 -7.01 2.80
N GLU A 47 -0.92 -8.32 2.65
CA GLU A 47 0.08 -9.09 3.39
C GLU A 47 1.51 -8.75 2.95
N SER A 48 1.75 -8.58 1.65
CA SER A 48 3.06 -8.13 1.17
C SER A 48 3.40 -6.71 1.63
N TYR A 49 2.41 -5.86 1.91
CA TYR A 49 2.65 -4.56 2.55
C TYR A 49 3.09 -4.75 4.01
N MET A 50 2.39 -5.60 4.76
CA MET A 50 2.75 -5.91 6.15
C MET A 50 4.13 -6.55 6.27
N ASP A 51 4.49 -7.41 5.30
CA ASP A 51 5.81 -8.05 5.23
C ASP A 51 6.92 -7.11 4.71
N GLY A 52 6.59 -5.85 4.39
CA GLY A 52 7.56 -4.87 3.90
C GLY A 52 8.09 -5.14 2.49
N TRP A 53 7.39 -5.94 1.69
CA TRP A 53 7.80 -6.25 0.31
C TRP A 53 7.58 -5.10 -0.66
N TRP A 54 6.71 -4.17 -0.28
CA TRP A 54 6.49 -2.91 -0.99
C TRP A 54 5.99 -1.84 -0.02
N ASP A 55 6.22 -0.59 -0.37
CA ASP A 55 5.68 0.57 0.35
C ASP A 55 5.27 1.70 -0.60
N CYS A 56 4.61 2.71 -0.03
CA CYS A 56 4.41 4.03 -0.61
C CYS A 56 4.26 5.06 0.51
N ASP A 57 4.39 6.33 0.18
CA ASP A 57 4.26 7.44 1.15
C ASP A 57 2.81 7.64 1.58
N ARG A 58 1.86 7.45 0.64
CA ARG A 58 0.43 7.60 0.89
C ARG A 58 -0.37 6.37 0.48
N VAL A 59 -0.40 5.40 1.39
CA VAL A 59 -1.20 4.17 1.28
C VAL A 59 -2.70 4.43 1.14
N ASP A 60 -3.21 5.49 1.75
CA ASP A 60 -4.61 5.89 1.67
C ASP A 60 -4.98 6.41 0.28
N GLU A 61 -4.09 7.19 -0.35
CA GLU A 61 -4.25 7.67 -1.71
C GLU A 61 -4.11 6.53 -2.74
N PHE A 62 -3.10 5.67 -2.54
CA PHE A 62 -2.95 4.43 -3.32
C PHE A 62 -4.23 3.60 -3.28
N SER A 63 -4.76 3.35 -2.08
CA SER A 63 -5.96 2.53 -1.88
C SER A 63 -7.16 3.15 -2.61
N THR A 64 -7.41 4.45 -2.40
CA THR A 64 -8.48 5.18 -3.09
C THR A 64 -8.42 5.01 -4.61
N ARG A 65 -7.22 5.10 -5.20
CA ARG A 65 -7.03 4.96 -6.64
C ARG A 65 -7.21 3.54 -7.15
N VAL A 66 -6.68 2.53 -6.45
CA VAL A 66 -6.83 1.11 -6.82
C VAL A 66 -8.29 0.64 -6.71
N PHE A 67 -8.97 1.01 -5.64
CA PHE A 67 -10.36 0.60 -5.39
C PHE A 67 -11.36 1.44 -6.19
N GLY A 68 -11.10 2.75 -6.35
CA GLY A 68 -11.97 3.69 -7.08
C GLY A 68 -11.97 3.52 -8.59
N ASN A 69 -10.83 3.18 -9.21
CA ASN A 69 -10.71 3.02 -10.67
C ASN A 69 -11.04 1.61 -11.18
N GLY A 70 -11.67 0.76 -10.36
CA GLY A 70 -12.08 -0.57 -10.79
C GLY A 70 -10.93 -1.55 -11.08
N VAL A 71 -9.67 -1.20 -10.79
CA VAL A 71 -8.54 -2.14 -10.78
C VAL A 71 -8.80 -3.26 -9.77
N TYR A 72 -9.51 -2.94 -8.69
CA TYR A 72 -10.05 -3.94 -7.78
C TYR A 72 -10.97 -4.96 -8.46
N LYS A 73 -11.82 -4.62 -9.44
CA LYS A 73 -12.67 -5.61 -10.15
C LYS A 73 -11.88 -6.57 -11.03
N LEU A 74 -10.69 -6.16 -11.49
CA LEU A 74 -9.74 -7.03 -12.22
C LEU A 74 -9.01 -7.99 -11.27
N ILE A 75 -8.90 -7.64 -9.99
CA ILE A 75 -8.17 -8.40 -8.96
C ILE A 75 -9.14 -9.22 -8.08
N ALA A 76 -10.36 -8.74 -7.84
CA ALA A 76 -11.33 -9.31 -6.93
C ALA A 76 -12.35 -10.20 -7.64
N LYS A 77 -12.08 -11.51 -7.63
CA LYS A 77 -13.16 -12.48 -7.47
C LYS A 77 -13.13 -12.97 -6.01
N LEU A 78 -14.09 -12.42 -5.25
CA LEU A 78 -14.60 -12.71 -3.90
C LEU A 78 -13.79 -12.22 -2.67
N PRO A 79 -14.35 -11.33 -1.81
CA PRO A 79 -13.78 -10.99 -0.51
C PRO A 79 -14.37 -11.88 0.61
N ASP A 80 -13.50 -12.54 1.39
CA ASP A 80 -13.87 -13.04 2.71
C ASP A 80 -13.93 -11.85 3.68
N VAL A 81 -15.13 -11.58 4.20
CA VAL A 81 -15.45 -10.50 5.12
C VAL A 81 -14.67 -10.57 6.44
N ARG A 82 -14.15 -11.75 6.82
CA ARG A 82 -13.35 -11.92 8.03
C ARG A 82 -11.98 -11.26 7.92
N PHE A 83 -11.42 -11.23 6.72
CA PHE A 83 -10.07 -10.73 6.49
C PHE A 83 -9.99 -9.19 6.46
N ILE A 84 -11.03 -8.52 5.97
CA ILE A 84 -11.12 -7.04 6.02
C ILE A 84 -11.01 -6.55 7.47
N ASN A 85 -11.58 -7.30 8.42
CA ASN A 85 -11.48 -6.96 9.84
C ASN A 85 -10.08 -7.21 10.39
N TYR A 86 -9.44 -8.35 10.07
CA TYR A 86 -8.05 -8.63 10.46
C TYR A 86 -7.08 -7.55 9.94
N LEU A 87 -7.21 -7.21 8.64
CA LEU A 87 -6.42 -6.17 8.00
C LEU A 87 -6.71 -4.81 8.62
N LYS A 88 -7.96 -4.46 8.94
CA LYS A 88 -8.27 -3.23 9.68
C LYS A 88 -7.50 -3.17 11.01
N TYR A 89 -7.54 -4.21 11.83
CA TYR A 89 -6.82 -4.19 13.12
C TYR A 89 -5.31 -3.99 12.95
N HIS A 90 -4.69 -4.64 11.96
CA HIS A 90 -3.24 -4.55 11.73
C HIS A 90 -2.83 -3.28 10.98
N VAL A 91 -3.65 -2.81 10.03
CA VAL A 91 -3.43 -1.55 9.30
C VAL A 91 -3.71 -0.35 10.19
N PHE A 92 -4.67 -0.37 11.11
CA PHE A 92 -4.82 0.71 12.10
C PHE A 92 -3.67 0.72 13.11
N ASN A 93 -3.16 -0.45 13.50
CA ASN A 93 -1.96 -0.56 14.34
C ASN A 93 -0.73 0.01 13.62
N LEU A 94 -0.54 -0.34 12.34
CA LEU A 94 0.52 0.19 11.49
C LEU A 94 0.32 1.67 11.12
N GLN A 95 -0.91 2.13 10.89
CA GLN A 95 -1.21 3.54 10.63
C GLN A 95 -0.89 4.38 11.87
N THR A 96 -1.09 3.83 13.08
CA THR A 96 -0.71 4.49 14.33
C THR A 96 0.81 4.49 14.54
N ALA A 97 1.51 3.38 14.26
CA ALA A 97 2.96 3.27 14.40
C ALA A 97 3.76 3.99 13.30
N LYS A 98 3.23 4.06 12.08
CA LYS A 98 3.84 4.74 10.93
C LYS A 98 3.51 6.24 10.92
N ARG A 99 2.28 6.64 11.31
CA ARG A 99 1.99 8.06 11.61
C ARG A 99 2.72 8.57 12.83
N SER A 100 3.00 7.76 13.86
CA SER A 100 3.75 8.28 15.01
C SER A 100 5.19 8.65 14.63
N TRP A 101 5.80 7.98 13.66
CA TRP A 101 7.10 8.36 13.10
C TRP A 101 7.02 9.60 12.19
N GLU A 102 6.08 9.66 11.23
CA GLU A 102 5.93 10.82 10.34
C GLU A 102 5.38 12.08 11.03
N VAL A 103 4.59 11.94 12.09
CA VAL A 103 4.03 13.07 12.87
C VAL A 103 5.01 13.53 13.96
N ALA A 104 5.87 12.65 14.50
CA ALA A 104 6.93 13.07 15.42
C ALA A 104 7.98 13.95 14.72
N GLU A 105 8.35 13.63 13.47
CA GLU A 105 9.39 14.37 12.74
C GLU A 105 8.85 15.68 12.14
N LYS A 106 7.55 15.79 11.87
CA LYS A 106 6.94 17.04 11.36
C LYS A 106 6.50 18.02 12.45
N HIS A 107 6.43 17.63 13.73
CA HIS A 107 5.97 18.49 14.82
C HIS A 107 6.88 18.59 16.07
N TYR A 108 8.06 17.98 16.09
CA TYR A 108 9.06 18.27 17.13
C TYR A 108 10.47 18.44 16.52
N ASP A 109 10.63 19.52 15.77
CA ASP A 109 11.90 20.23 15.83
C ASP A 109 11.84 21.25 16.99
N LEU A 110 12.92 21.27 17.76
CA LEU A 110 13.06 21.93 19.04
C LEU A 110 12.97 23.45 18.92
N GLY A 111 11.82 24.03 19.26
CA GLY A 111 11.73 25.44 19.65
C GLY A 111 12.21 25.67 21.09
N LYS A 112 13.54 25.72 21.32
CA LYS A 112 14.10 26.33 22.53
C LYS A 112 13.67 27.80 22.63
N LEU A 113 12.90 28.16 23.66
CA LEU A 113 12.90 29.48 24.31
C LEU A 113 12.27 29.26 25.70
N LYS A 114 13.07 29.07 26.76
CA LYS A 114 13.45 30.17 27.68
C LYS A 114 12.31 31.16 27.90
N LEU A 115 11.51 30.92 28.94
CA LEU A 115 11.30 31.80 30.10
C LEU A 115 10.63 30.98 31.21
#